data_AF-A0A1I2J942-F1
#
_entry.id   AF-A0A1I2J942-F1
#
_cell.length_a   1.000
_cell.length_b   1.000
_cell.length_c   1.000
_cell.angle_alpha   90.00
_cell.angle_beta   90.00
_cell.angle_gamma   90.00
#
_symmetry.space_group_name_H-M   'P 1'
#
loop_
_entity.id
_entity.type
_entity.pdbx_description
1 polymer ?
#
loop_
_entity_poly.entity_id
_entity_poly.type
_entity_poly.pdbx_seq_one_letter_code
_entity_poly.pdbx_strand_id
1 'polypeptide(L)' 'MPQYTAKINVPGFHLHFISEDKTKGGHVLDFATDNPLIVELDKASGLIIEENTHTDWQNINLKTNREKDLKQVE' A
#
# COMPACT_ATOMS: atom_id res chain seq x y z
N MET A 1 3.07 4.38 5.37
CA MET A 1 1.99 5.00 6.17
C MET A 1 2.27 4.91 7.68
N PRO A 2 1.83 5.89 8.49
CA PRO A 2 1.93 5.83 9.95
C PRO A 2 1.14 4.66 10.55
N GLN A 3 1.62 4.07 11.66
CA GLN A 3 1.02 2.88 12.27
C GLN A 3 -0.46 3.04 12.66
N TYR A 4 -0.86 4.24 13.11
CA TYR A 4 -2.25 4.51 13.49
C TYR A 4 -3.24 4.47 12.30
N THR A 5 -2.76 4.35 11.05
CA THR A 5 -3.59 4.28 9.84
C THR A 5 -3.88 2.86 9.35
N ALA A 6 -3.48 1.82 10.11
CA ALA A 6 -3.55 0.41 9.71
C ALA A 6 -4.95 -0.10 9.29
N LYS A 7 -6.03 0.58 9.69
CA LYS A 7 -7.41 0.23 9.29
C LYS A 7 -7.82 0.79 7.93
N ILE A 8 -7.02 1.70 7.36
CA ILE A 8 -7.34 2.45 6.14
C ILE A 8 -6.32 2.12 5.05
N ASN A 9 -5.06 1.89 5.41
CA ASN A 9 -3.98 1.60 4.46
C ASN A 9 -2.87 0.76 5.12
N VAL A 10 -1.94 0.25 4.32
CA VAL A 10 -0.82 -0.61 4.74
C VAL A 10 0.22 0.20 5.52
N PRO A 11 0.47 -0.12 6.81
CA PRO A 11 1.52 0.55 7.59
C PRO A 11 2.92 0.31 7.03
N GLY A 12 3.82 1.28 7.19
CA GLY A 12 5.19 1.16 6.67
C GLY A 12 5.31 1.46 5.18
N PHE A 13 6.19 0.75 4.48
CA PHE A 13 6.39 0.89 3.04
C PHE A 13 5.45 -0.07 2.29
N HIS A 14 4.79 0.44 1.26
CA HIS A 14 4.03 -0.34 0.28
C HIS A 14 4.53 0.15 -1.08
N LEU A 15 5.34 -0.66 -1.75
CA LEU A 15 6.08 -0.28 -2.95
C LEU A 15 5.68 -1.17 -4.11
N HIS A 16 5.45 -0.55 -5.27
CA HIS A 16 5.28 -1.26 -6.53
C HIS A 16 6.48 -0.99 -7.43
N PHE A 17 6.77 -1.93 -8.31
CA PHE A 17 7.86 -1.86 -9.27
C PHE A 17 7.32 -1.88 -10.71
N ILE A 18 8.00 -1.17 -11.60
CA ILE A 18 7.83 -1.26 -13.05
C ILE A 18 9.21 -1.19 -13.70
N SER A 19 9.48 -2.10 -14.65
CA SER A 19 10.72 -2.08 -15.42
C SER A 19 10.73 -0.93 -16.43
N GLU A 20 11.93 -0.50 -16.82
CA GLU A 20 12.12 0.62 -17.77
C GLU A 20 11.42 0.37 -19.12
N ASP A 21 11.49 -0.86 -19.62
CA ASP A 21 10.81 -1.29 -20.85
C ASP A 21 9.29 -1.54 -20.67
N LYS A 22 8.78 -1.39 -19.44
CA LYS A 22 7.38 -1.59 -19.03
C LYS A 22 6.83 -2.99 -19.28
N THR A 23 7.70 -3.99 -19.48
CA THR A 23 7.26 -5.38 -19.69
C THR A 23 7.08 -6.17 -18.40
N LYS A 24 7.64 -5.67 -17.30
CA LYS A 24 7.60 -6.30 -15.97
C LYS A 24 7.15 -5.29 -14.93
N GLY A 25 6.47 -5.78 -13.91
CA GLY A 25 6.08 -4.99 -12.76
C GLY A 25 5.35 -5.83 -11.74
N GLY A 26 5.02 -5.23 -10.60
CA GLY A 26 4.27 -5.90 -9.55
C GLY A 26 4.50 -5.30 -8.16
N HIS A 27 3.94 -5.98 -7.17
CA HIS A 27 4.13 -5.70 -5.75
C HIS A 27 5.53 -6.13 -5.30
N VAL A 28 6.23 -5.27 -4.57
CA VAL A 28 7.60 -5.55 -4.10
C VAL A 28 7.55 -6.26 -2.75
N LEU A 29 7.97 -7.52 -2.74
CA LEU A 29 8.16 -8.29 -1.51
C LEU A 29 9.56 -8.10 -0.92
N ASP A 30 10.57 -8.10 -1.80
CA ASP A 30 11.96 -7.86 -1.46
C ASP A 30 12.73 -7.42 -2.71
N PHE A 31 13.81 -6.66 -2.53
CA PHE A 31 14.75 -6.33 -3.61
C PHE A 31 16.14 -6.01 -3.08
N ALA A 32 17.14 -6.28 -3.92
CA ALA A 32 18.52 -5.87 -3.69
C ALA A 32 19.11 -5.30 -4.98
N THR A 33 20.03 -4.34 -4.85
CA THR A 33 20.75 -3.75 -5.97
C THR A 33 22.17 -3.36 -5.54
N ASP A 34 23.14 -3.66 -6.40
CA ASP A 34 24.51 -3.18 -6.25
C ASP A 34 24.72 -1.80 -6.90
N ASN A 35 23.76 -1.36 -7.71
CA ASN A 35 23.77 -0.05 -8.35
C ASN A 35 23.31 1.04 -7.37
N PRO A 36 23.82 2.29 -7.51
CA PRO A 36 23.32 3.43 -6.75
C PRO A 36 21.80 3.60 -6.93
N LEU A 37 21.09 3.73 -5.81
CA LEU A 37 19.67 4.02 -5.78
C LEU A 37 19.45 5.51 -5.56
N ILE A 38 18.70 6.14 -6.47
CA ILE A 38 18.19 7.51 -6.27
C ILE A 38 16.84 7.38 -5.57
N VAL A 39 16.69 8.04 -4.42
CA VAL A 39 15.46 8.04 -3.63
C VAL A 39 14.92 9.45 -3.54
N GLU A 40 13.68 9.63 -3.96
CA GLU A 40 12.94 10.88 -3.84
C GLU A 40 11.78 10.68 -2.86
N LEU A 41 11.57 11.65 -1.97
CA LEU A 41 10.56 11.59 -0.92
C LEU A 41 9.71 12.86 -0.94
N ASP A 42 8.40 12.67 -0.87
CA ASP A 42 7.45 13.74 -0.57
C ASP A 42 6.73 13.44 0.75
N LYS A 43 6.68 14.44 1.63
CA LYS A 43 6.01 14.31 2.92
C LYS A 43 4.59 14.84 2.79
N ALA A 44 3.65 13.92 2.61
CA ALA A 44 2.23 14.26 2.69
C ALA A 44 1.84 14.74 4.10
N SER A 45 1.14 15.87 4.17
CA SER A 45 0.63 16.44 5.43
C SER A 45 -0.70 15.81 5.89
N GLY A 46 -1.34 15.01 5.02
CA GLY A 46 -2.64 14.40 5.29
C GLY A 46 -3.03 13.38 4.23
N LEU A 47 -4.23 12.81 4.40
CA LEU A 47 -4.83 11.82 3.50
C LEU A 47 -6.27 12.26 3.22
N ILE A 48 -6.70 12.12 1.96
CA ILE A 48 -8.11 12.19 1.55
C ILE A 48 -8.57 10.76 1.27
N ILE A 49 -9.74 10.38 1.78
CA ILE A 49 -10.34 9.06 1.57
C ILE A 49 -11.66 9.28 0.86
N GLU A 50 -11.80 8.68 -0.31
CA GLU A 50 -13.06 8.59 -1.04
C GLU A 50 -13.65 7.21 -0.82
N GLU A 51 -14.90 7.16 -0.38
CA GLU A 51 -15.60 5.90 -0.14
C GLU A 51 -16.12 5.30 -1.44
N ASN A 52 -16.27 3.98 -1.44
CA ASN A 52 -16.85 3.27 -2.57
C ASN A 52 -18.36 3.58 -2.66
N THR A 53 -18.82 4.01 -3.84
CA THR A 53 -20.22 4.36 -4.10
C THR A 53 -21.09 3.16 -4.49
N HIS A 54 -20.50 1.98 -4.65
CA HIS A 54 -21.22 0.75 -4.95
C HIS A 54 -22.16 0.36 -3.80
N THR A 55 -23.35 -0.14 -4.13
CA THR A 55 -24.41 -0.46 -3.14
C THR A 55 -23.95 -1.47 -2.09
N ASP A 56 -23.08 -2.41 -2.47
CA ASP A 56 -22.56 -3.44 -1.58
C ASP A 56 -21.70 -2.88 -0.44
N TRP A 57 -21.11 -1.69 -0.62
CA TRP A 57 -20.26 -1.04 0.38
C TRP A 57 -20.98 -0.86 1.72
N GLN A 58 -22.27 -0.54 1.68
CA GLN A 58 -23.10 -0.34 2.88
C GLN A 58 -23.30 -1.61 3.72
N ASN A 59 -23.05 -2.78 3.13
CA ASN A 59 -23.25 -4.08 3.77
C ASN A 59 -21.94 -4.70 4.29
N ILE A 60 -20.79 -4.06 4.08
CA ILE A 60 -19.49 -4.61 4.48
C ILE A 60 -19.25 -4.38 5.98
N ASN A 61 -18.85 -5.45 6.69
CA ASN A 61 -18.36 -5.34 8.06
C ASN A 61 -16.86 -4.98 8.10
N LEU A 62 -16.57 -3.69 8.26
CA LEU A 62 -15.20 -3.17 8.39
C LEU A 62 -14.62 -3.25 9.82
N LYS A 63 -15.37 -3.80 10.80
CA LYS A 63 -14.91 -3.87 12.20
C LYS A 63 -14.03 -5.08 12.50
N THR A 64 -14.03 -6.09 11.62
CA THR A 64 -13.23 -7.30 11.79
C THR A 64 -11.74 -6.96 11.75
N ASN A 65 -10.97 -7.39 12.75
CA ASN A 65 -9.52 -7.22 12.72
C ASN A 65 -8.90 -8.19 11.69
N ARG A 66 -8.28 -7.63 10.65
CA ARG A 66 -7.60 -8.36 9.57
C ARG A 66 -6.10 -8.04 9.49
N GLU A 67 -5.50 -7.48 10.54
CA GLU A 67 -4.07 -7.12 10.54
C GLU A 67 -3.15 -8.31 10.20
N LYS A 68 -3.49 -9.52 10.64
CA LYS A 68 -2.73 -10.74 10.30
C LYS A 68 -2.85 -11.07 8.82
N ASP A 69 -4.06 -11.00 8.27
CA ASP A 69 -4.32 -11.28 6.86
C ASP A 69 -3.60 -10.26 5.97
N LEU A 70 -3.63 -8.97 6.34
CA LEU A 70 -2.93 -7.90 5.63
C LEU A 70 -1.41 -8.17 5.58
N LYS A 71 -0.79 -8.51 6.71
CA LYS A 71 0.65 -8.85 6.76
C LYS A 71 1.03 -10.11 5.97
N GLN A 72 0.05 -10.95 5.61
CA GLN A 72 0.31 -12.16 4.84
C GLN A 72 0.30 -11.88 3.33
N VAL A 73 -0.45 -10.87 2.88
CA VAL A 73 -0.67 -10.58 1.46
C VAL A 73 0.14 -9.39 0.94
N GLU A 74 0.57 -8.52 1.84
CA GLU A 74 1.48 -7.39 1.58
C GLU A 74 2.93 -7.77 1.90
#